data_AF-K6DW00-F1
#
_entry.id   AF-K6DW00-F1
#
_cell.length_a   1.000
_cell.length_b   1.000
_cell.length_c   1.000
_cell.angle_alpha   90.00
_cell.angle_beta   90.00
_cell.angle_gamma   90.00
#
_symmetry.space_group_name_H-M   'P 1'
#
loop_
_entity.id
_entity.type
_entity.pdbx_description
1 polymer ?
#
loop_
_entity_poly.entity_id
_entity_poly.type
_entity_poly.pdbx_seq_one_letter_code
_entity_poly.pdbx_strand_id
1 'polypeptide(L)'
;MNIFHNNRGSALVTVLLVMVIILIFSAVLSAAVLNSAKQTGISQKQIQATNLAEMGILYFHQYSLQQIKKAENEVKDFRLKDPKVKIDDLSRLFCSSIQLNGFPAIPTSMKSSYQSTIKDVTINRSNCNHIEVHFTSEGDFMGYKKVINGSFLIDNHSLANNGNDIGKDIIFPNPPSNFNSCTRLELCNNKGNILISGTSVVDKKTDLTIKGLYINGGLELTNNDSDIVIQSGNLYINGKVTIGNKSSILVQNGDAYFRDITGAVNGEITVNGDAYIFGDVTNFKTNKGNQLLIKVTGTVYVADNSDLPGNYPSYCNATKSRGICASAYSYISQSPLANISKGEEPFLGWALDEDSFEIEYK
;
A
#
# COMPACT_ATOMS: atom_id res chain seq x y z
N MET A 1 91.72 12.83 -31.16
CA MET A 1 91.09 11.77 -30.33
C MET A 1 89.61 11.75 -30.70
N ASN A 2 89.25 10.98 -31.73
CA ASN A 2 87.89 10.98 -32.29
C ASN A 2 87.05 9.94 -31.56
N ILE A 3 86.12 10.43 -30.75
CA ILE A 3 85.12 9.60 -30.07
C ILE A 3 84.05 9.23 -31.10
N PHE A 4 84.15 8.03 -31.66
CA PHE A 4 83.13 7.48 -32.56
C PHE A 4 81.78 7.40 -31.83
N HIS A 5 80.84 8.26 -32.21
CA HIS A 5 79.47 8.23 -31.70
C HIS A 5 78.69 7.09 -32.36
N ASN A 6 78.61 5.95 -31.68
CA ASN A 6 77.84 4.79 -32.11
C ASN A 6 76.34 4.94 -31.79
N ASN A 7 75.66 5.83 -32.52
CA ASN A 7 74.22 6.08 -32.34
C ASN A 7 73.31 5.10 -33.11
N ARG A 8 73.88 4.19 -33.92
CA ARG A 8 73.10 3.21 -34.71
C ARG A 8 72.67 1.99 -33.88
N GLY A 9 73.46 1.61 -32.87
CA GLY A 9 73.11 0.52 -31.95
C GLY A 9 71.98 0.90 -30.98
N SER A 10 72.00 2.13 -30.45
CA SER A 10 70.99 2.59 -29.49
C SER A 10 69.60 2.73 -30.12
N ALA A 11 69.49 3.22 -31.36
CA ALA A 11 68.21 3.35 -32.07
C ALA A 11 67.51 1.99 -32.28
N LEU A 12 68.27 0.94 -32.64
CA LEU A 12 67.73 -0.41 -32.81
C LEU A 12 67.18 -0.97 -31.48
N VAL A 13 67.93 -0.79 -30.39
CA VAL A 13 67.52 -1.25 -29.05
C VAL A 13 66.26 -0.52 -28.59
N THR A 14 66.17 0.80 -28.84
CA THR A 14 64.97 1.58 -28.49
C THR A 14 63.74 1.11 -29.27
N VAL A 15 63.85 0.85 -30.57
CA VAL A 15 62.72 0.34 -31.38
C VAL A 15 62.28 -1.03 -30.89
N LEU A 16 63.23 -1.92 -30.60
CA LEU A 16 62.93 -3.26 -30.12
C LEU A 16 62.28 -3.23 -28.73
N LEU A 17 62.75 -2.34 -27.85
CA LEU A 17 62.13 -2.09 -26.54
C LEU A 17 60.69 -1.57 -26.69
N VAL A 18 60.46 -0.60 -27.59
CA VAL A 18 59.12 -0.05 -27.84
C VAL A 18 58.18 -1.12 -28.41
N MET A 19 58.64 -1.96 -29.33
CA MET A 19 57.84 -3.07 -29.85
C MET A 19 57.45 -4.07 -28.75
N VAL A 20 58.40 -4.43 -27.87
CA VAL A 20 58.11 -5.34 -26.73
C VAL A 20 57.11 -4.71 -25.77
N ILE A 21 57.26 -3.43 -25.45
CA ILE A 21 56.32 -2.71 -24.58
C ILE A 21 54.92 -2.69 -25.19
N ILE A 22 54.78 -2.39 -26.48
CA ILE A 22 53.49 -2.40 -27.18
C ILE A 22 52.85 -3.80 -27.16
N LEU A 23 53.63 -4.86 -27.35
CA LEU A 23 53.13 -6.24 -27.28
C LEU A 23 52.61 -6.58 -25.89
N ILE A 24 53.35 -6.22 -24.83
CA ILE A 24 52.93 -6.44 -23.44
C ILE A 24 51.63 -5.67 -23.14
N PHE A 25 51.57 -4.39 -23.49
CA PHE A 25 50.37 -3.58 -23.29
C PHE A 25 49.17 -4.12 -24.06
N SER A 26 49.37 -4.56 -25.31
CA SER A 26 48.30 -5.12 -26.12
C SER A 26 47.74 -6.40 -25.49
N ALA A 27 48.61 -7.30 -25.02
CA ALA A 27 48.20 -8.52 -24.35
C ALA A 27 47.44 -8.23 -23.04
N VAL A 28 47.91 -7.27 -22.23
CA VAL A 28 47.25 -6.88 -20.98
C VAL A 28 45.87 -6.27 -21.24
N LEU A 29 45.74 -5.39 -22.24
CA LEU A 29 44.45 -4.80 -22.62
C LEU A 29 43.47 -5.86 -23.12
N SER A 30 43.91 -6.79 -23.97
CA SER A 30 43.07 -7.90 -24.44
C SER A 30 42.57 -8.76 -23.27
N ALA A 31 43.45 -9.09 -22.32
CA ALA A 31 43.06 -9.84 -21.12
C ALA A 31 42.04 -9.08 -20.26
N ALA A 32 42.23 -7.76 -20.09
CA ALA A 32 41.29 -6.91 -19.35
C ALA A 32 39.90 -6.84 -20.01
N VAL A 33 39.84 -6.72 -21.33
CA VAL A 33 38.57 -6.70 -22.09
C VAL A 33 37.85 -8.05 -21.98
N LEU A 34 38.55 -9.17 -22.12
CA LEU A 34 37.96 -10.50 -21.99
C LEU A 34 37.44 -10.77 -20.57
N ASN A 35 38.19 -10.36 -19.54
CA ASN A 35 37.75 -10.47 -18.15
C ASN A 35 36.51 -9.61 -17.88
N SER A 36 36.49 -8.38 -18.39
CA SER A 36 35.34 -7.48 -18.27
C SER A 36 34.11 -8.08 -18.96
N ALA A 37 34.26 -8.59 -20.18
CA ALA A 37 33.17 -9.24 -20.91
C ALA A 37 32.60 -10.46 -20.15
N LYS A 38 33.48 -11.27 -19.56
CA LYS A 38 33.06 -12.41 -18.72
C LYS A 38 32.31 -11.96 -17.48
N GLN A 39 32.80 -10.93 -16.78
CA GLN A 39 32.13 -10.37 -15.60
C GLN A 39 30.75 -9.80 -15.94
N THR A 40 30.63 -9.07 -17.05
CA THR A 40 29.33 -8.57 -17.54
C THR A 40 28.37 -9.71 -17.83
N GLY A 41 28.84 -10.80 -18.46
CA GLY A 41 28.01 -11.99 -18.72
C GLY A 41 27.51 -12.67 -17.44
N ILE A 42 28.36 -12.77 -16.40
CA ILE A 42 27.97 -13.31 -15.09
C ILE A 42 26.97 -12.38 -14.41
N SER A 43 27.24 -11.07 -14.41
CA SER A 43 26.36 -10.07 -13.81
C SER A 43 24.99 -10.08 -14.46
N GLN A 44 24.92 -10.15 -15.80
CA GLN A 44 23.66 -10.24 -16.52
C GLN A 44 22.89 -11.51 -16.16
N LYS A 45 23.58 -12.65 -16.04
CA LYS A 45 22.94 -13.90 -15.63
C LYS A 45 22.36 -13.81 -14.22
N GLN A 46 23.09 -13.22 -13.29
CA GLN A 46 22.65 -13.02 -11.91
C GLN A 46 21.43 -12.08 -11.84
N ILE A 47 21.44 -10.97 -12.58
CA ILE A 47 20.30 -10.05 -12.67
C ILE A 47 19.06 -10.78 -13.20
N GLN A 48 19.22 -11.55 -14.28
CA GLN A 48 18.08 -12.27 -14.87
C GLN A 48 17.53 -13.38 -13.95
N ALA A 49 18.39 -14.14 -13.28
CA ALA A 49 17.95 -15.12 -12.28
C ALA A 49 17.20 -14.46 -11.11
N THR A 50 17.67 -13.29 -10.66
CA THR A 50 17.02 -12.50 -9.60
C THR A 50 15.64 -12.03 -10.06
N ASN A 51 15.55 -11.42 -11.24
CA ASN A 51 14.27 -10.97 -11.80
C ASN A 51 13.28 -12.12 -11.95
N LEU A 52 13.74 -13.32 -12.36
CA LEU A 52 12.88 -14.51 -12.47
C LEU A 52 12.34 -14.98 -11.11
N ALA A 53 13.16 -14.92 -10.05
CA ALA A 53 12.70 -15.22 -8.70
C ALA A 53 11.67 -14.18 -8.22
N GLU A 54 11.96 -12.88 -8.39
CA GLU A 54 11.01 -11.81 -8.02
C GLU A 54 9.68 -11.89 -8.78
N MET A 55 9.72 -12.20 -10.08
CA MET A 55 8.50 -12.47 -10.85
C MET A 55 7.72 -13.68 -10.31
N GLY A 56 8.43 -14.70 -9.82
CA GLY A 56 7.82 -15.85 -9.17
C GLY A 56 7.03 -15.47 -7.93
N ILE A 57 7.61 -14.61 -7.09
CA ILE A 57 6.97 -14.05 -5.90
C ILE A 57 5.69 -13.29 -6.27
N LEU A 58 5.76 -12.39 -7.25
CA LEU A 58 4.59 -11.61 -7.69
C LEU A 58 3.46 -12.50 -8.22
N TYR A 59 3.80 -13.54 -8.99
CA TYR A 59 2.81 -14.48 -9.48
C TYR A 59 2.19 -15.28 -8.32
N PHE A 60 3.01 -15.74 -7.36
CA PHE A 60 2.51 -16.47 -6.19
C PHE A 60 1.58 -15.62 -5.33
N HIS A 61 1.88 -14.33 -5.17
CA HIS A 61 1.01 -13.37 -4.51
C HIS A 61 -0.37 -13.30 -5.20
N GLN A 62 -0.40 -13.11 -6.52
CA GLN A 62 -1.65 -13.06 -7.30
C GLN A 62 -2.43 -14.38 -7.23
N TYR A 63 -1.74 -15.51 -7.30
CA TYR A 63 -2.35 -16.83 -7.13
C TYR A 63 -2.98 -16.98 -5.73
N SER A 64 -2.28 -16.54 -4.68
CA SER A 64 -2.77 -16.59 -3.30
C SER A 64 -4.04 -15.77 -3.12
N LEU A 65 -4.11 -14.57 -3.69
CA LEU A 65 -5.33 -13.75 -3.72
C LEU A 65 -6.51 -14.48 -4.40
N GLN A 66 -6.26 -15.21 -5.49
CA GLN A 66 -7.31 -15.98 -6.16
C GLN A 66 -7.79 -17.16 -5.30
N GLN A 67 -6.88 -17.86 -4.61
CA GLN A 67 -7.25 -18.96 -3.71
C GLN A 67 -8.02 -18.46 -2.49
N ILE A 68 -7.63 -17.30 -1.93
CA ILE A 68 -8.36 -16.64 -0.85
C ILE A 68 -9.78 -16.35 -1.30
N LYS A 69 -9.97 -15.65 -2.43
CA LYS A 69 -11.32 -15.35 -2.97
C LYS A 69 -12.16 -16.60 -3.20
N LYS A 70 -11.56 -17.68 -3.66
CA LYS A 70 -12.25 -18.96 -3.83
C LYS A 70 -12.70 -19.53 -2.47
N ALA A 71 -11.81 -19.56 -1.50
CA ALA A 71 -12.10 -20.02 -0.13
C ALA A 71 -13.19 -19.17 0.53
N GLU A 72 -13.16 -17.85 0.35
CA GLU A 72 -14.21 -16.93 0.83
C GLU A 72 -15.57 -17.26 0.24
N ASN A 73 -15.63 -17.50 -1.07
CA ASN A 73 -16.89 -17.85 -1.75
C ASN A 73 -17.46 -19.18 -1.24
N GLU A 74 -16.60 -20.18 -0.98
CA GLU A 74 -17.04 -21.45 -0.38
C GLU A 74 -17.62 -21.26 1.02
N VAL A 75 -17.02 -20.37 1.82
CA VAL A 75 -17.52 -20.03 3.16
C VAL A 75 -18.85 -19.28 3.09
N LYS A 76 -18.99 -18.34 2.14
CA LYS A 76 -20.25 -17.63 1.87
C LYS A 76 -21.36 -18.59 1.44
N ASP A 77 -21.06 -19.50 0.52
CA ASP A 77 -22.01 -20.53 0.07
C ASP A 77 -22.43 -21.47 1.21
N PHE A 78 -21.52 -21.80 2.13
CA PHE A 78 -21.83 -22.60 3.31
C PHE A 78 -22.73 -21.83 4.28
N ARG A 79 -22.45 -20.55 4.52
CA ARG A 79 -23.24 -19.70 5.39
C ARG A 79 -24.67 -19.52 4.90
N LEU A 80 -24.85 -19.32 3.58
CA LEU A 80 -26.18 -19.22 2.96
C LEU A 80 -27.03 -20.48 3.16
N LYS A 81 -26.38 -21.65 3.26
CA LYS A 81 -27.06 -22.93 3.53
C LYS A 81 -27.35 -23.15 5.02
N ASP A 82 -26.50 -22.63 5.91
CA ASP A 82 -26.69 -22.70 7.36
C ASP A 82 -26.46 -21.34 8.04
N PRO A 83 -27.49 -20.48 8.12
CA PRO A 83 -27.40 -19.15 8.73
C PRO A 83 -27.18 -19.15 10.25
N LYS A 84 -27.10 -20.30 10.92
CA LYS A 84 -26.87 -20.40 12.37
C LYS A 84 -25.46 -20.84 12.74
N VAL A 85 -24.61 -21.17 11.76
CA VAL A 85 -23.22 -21.55 12.03
C VAL A 85 -22.45 -20.45 12.77
N LYS A 86 -21.56 -20.83 13.69
CA LYS A 86 -20.73 -19.89 14.46
C LYS A 86 -19.56 -19.40 13.61
N ILE A 87 -19.07 -18.20 13.93
CA ILE A 87 -17.93 -17.57 13.23
C ILE A 87 -16.65 -18.42 13.34
N ASP A 88 -16.43 -19.07 14.49
CA ASP A 88 -15.28 -19.97 14.67
C ASP A 88 -15.31 -21.15 13.70
N ASP A 89 -16.50 -21.71 13.43
CA ASP A 89 -16.66 -22.83 12.51
C ASP A 89 -16.46 -22.37 11.06
N LEU A 90 -16.90 -21.16 10.72
CA LEU A 90 -16.64 -20.52 9.42
C LEU A 90 -15.15 -20.23 9.20
N SER A 91 -14.46 -19.78 10.25
CA SER A 91 -13.02 -19.51 10.22
C SER A 91 -12.24 -20.80 10.02
N ARG A 92 -12.64 -21.89 10.69
CA ARG A 92 -12.09 -23.23 10.45
C ARG A 92 -12.37 -23.74 9.03
N LEU A 93 -13.56 -23.47 8.50
CA LEU A 93 -13.91 -23.82 7.12
C LEU A 93 -12.99 -23.10 6.13
N PHE A 94 -12.82 -21.78 6.25
CA PHE A 94 -11.87 -21.00 5.45
C PHE A 94 -10.45 -21.57 5.53
N CYS A 95 -9.99 -21.82 6.76
CA CYS A 95 -8.70 -22.43 7.05
C CYS A 95 -8.49 -23.76 6.33
N SER A 96 -9.56 -24.55 6.15
CA SER A 96 -9.50 -25.84 5.49
C SER A 96 -9.62 -25.74 3.96
N SER A 97 -10.36 -24.75 3.45
CA SER A 97 -10.60 -24.53 2.02
C SER A 97 -9.44 -23.82 1.32
N ILE A 98 -8.66 -23.02 2.04
CA ILE A 98 -7.48 -22.39 1.44
C ILE A 98 -6.43 -23.45 1.08
N GLN A 99 -6.14 -23.56 -0.20
CA GLN A 99 -5.14 -24.48 -0.74
C GLN A 99 -4.13 -23.70 -1.57
N LEU A 100 -2.95 -23.43 -0.97
CA LEU A 100 -1.81 -22.84 -1.68
C LEU A 100 -0.83 -23.91 -2.20
N ASN A 101 -1.13 -25.18 -1.92
CA ASN A 101 -0.35 -26.32 -2.38
C ASN A 101 -0.81 -26.71 -3.79
N GLY A 102 0.13 -27.05 -4.68
CA GLY A 102 -0.20 -27.43 -6.07
C GLY A 102 -0.09 -26.28 -7.07
N PHE A 103 0.72 -25.27 -6.74
CA PHE A 103 1.04 -24.17 -7.64
C PHE A 103 1.56 -24.71 -9.01
N PRO A 104 0.89 -24.39 -10.13
CA PRO A 104 1.34 -24.83 -11.43
C PRO A 104 2.69 -24.18 -11.74
N ALA A 105 3.60 -24.92 -12.39
CA ALA A 105 4.86 -24.35 -12.86
C ALA A 105 4.56 -23.08 -13.67
N ILE A 106 5.24 -21.98 -13.33
CA ILE A 106 4.99 -20.69 -14.00
C ILE A 106 5.34 -20.89 -15.47
N PRO A 107 4.42 -20.61 -16.41
CA PRO A 107 4.69 -20.75 -17.83
C PRO A 107 5.72 -19.69 -18.24
N THR A 108 7.00 -20.00 -18.12
CA THR A 108 8.09 -19.19 -18.65
C THR A 108 8.18 -19.46 -20.15
N SER A 109 8.00 -18.40 -20.95
CA SER A 109 7.90 -18.55 -22.40
C SER A 109 9.24 -18.88 -23.06
N MET A 110 9.15 -19.76 -24.06
CA MET A 110 10.00 -20.00 -25.24
C MET A 110 11.40 -20.65 -25.14
N LYS A 111 12.06 -20.80 -23.99
CA LYS A 111 13.32 -21.58 -23.91
C LYS A 111 13.43 -22.36 -22.60
N SER A 112 13.84 -23.63 -22.67
CA SER A 112 13.99 -24.54 -21.52
C SER A 112 14.98 -24.06 -20.44
N SER A 113 15.77 -23.02 -20.73
CA SER A 113 16.80 -22.45 -19.85
C SER A 113 16.33 -21.32 -18.93
N TYR A 114 15.03 -21.02 -18.89
CA TYR A 114 14.43 -19.97 -18.06
C TYR A 114 13.33 -20.59 -17.23
N GLN A 115 13.49 -20.65 -15.91
CA GLN A 115 12.47 -21.24 -15.04
C GLN A 115 12.33 -20.40 -13.79
N SER A 116 11.09 -20.19 -13.37
CA SER A 116 10.76 -19.65 -12.05
C SER A 116 9.88 -20.67 -11.36
N THR A 117 10.23 -21.04 -10.14
CA THR A 117 9.54 -22.08 -9.37
C THR A 117 9.28 -21.60 -7.95
N ILE A 118 8.11 -21.94 -7.43
CA ILE A 118 7.78 -21.78 -6.01
C ILE A 118 7.88 -23.16 -5.35
N LYS A 119 8.64 -23.23 -4.27
CA LYS A 119 8.90 -24.44 -3.49
C LYS A 119 8.69 -24.17 -2.00
N ASP A 120 8.64 -25.25 -1.23
CA ASP A 120 8.64 -25.21 0.23
C ASP A 120 7.54 -24.33 0.84
N VAL A 121 6.37 -24.29 0.20
CA VAL A 121 5.21 -23.56 0.72
C VAL A 121 4.76 -24.22 2.01
N THR A 122 4.86 -23.49 3.12
CA THR A 122 4.39 -23.91 4.44
C THR A 122 3.34 -22.93 4.93
N ILE A 123 2.27 -23.48 5.52
CA ILE A 123 1.12 -22.69 5.98
C ILE A 123 0.90 -23.00 7.45
N ASN A 124 1.11 -22.02 8.31
CA ASN A 124 0.83 -22.13 9.73
C ASN A 124 -0.65 -21.81 9.98
N ARG A 125 -1.42 -22.85 10.31
CA ARG A 125 -2.88 -22.77 10.57
C ARG A 125 -3.23 -22.83 12.06
N SER A 126 -2.27 -22.51 12.94
CA SER A 126 -2.50 -22.53 14.40
C SER A 126 -3.60 -21.55 14.84
N ASN A 127 -3.71 -20.42 14.14
CA ASN A 127 -4.79 -19.45 14.30
C ASN A 127 -5.49 -19.22 12.96
N CYS A 128 -6.76 -19.62 12.83
CA CYS A 128 -7.50 -19.44 11.58
C CYS A 128 -7.94 -18.01 11.29
N ASN A 129 -7.72 -17.10 12.26
CA ASN A 129 -7.88 -15.68 12.04
C ASN A 129 -6.59 -14.99 11.61
N HIS A 130 -5.46 -15.70 11.64
CA HIS A 130 -4.13 -15.17 11.33
C HIS A 130 -3.27 -16.31 10.76
N ILE A 131 -3.28 -16.45 9.45
CA ILE A 131 -2.58 -17.54 8.76
C ILE A 131 -1.27 -17.00 8.21
N GLU A 132 -0.16 -17.56 8.66
CA GLU A 132 1.17 -17.22 8.18
C GLU A 132 1.60 -18.21 7.08
N VAL A 133 2.11 -17.68 5.98
CA VAL A 133 2.58 -18.46 4.83
C VAL A 133 4.04 -18.15 4.60
N HIS A 134 4.89 -19.18 4.55
CA HIS A 134 6.27 -19.06 4.08
C HIS A 134 6.45 -19.84 2.78
N PHE A 135 7.31 -19.33 1.90
CA PHE A 135 7.60 -19.96 0.62
C PHE A 135 8.99 -19.58 0.12
N THR A 136 9.49 -20.38 -0.82
CA THR A 136 10.77 -20.17 -1.47
C THR A 136 10.56 -19.97 -2.97
N SER A 137 11.05 -18.88 -3.54
CA SER A 137 11.08 -18.65 -4.98
C SER A 137 12.48 -18.87 -5.54
N GLU A 138 12.59 -19.71 -6.58
CA GLU A 138 13.84 -19.99 -7.28
C GLU A 138 13.73 -19.59 -8.75
N GLY A 139 14.60 -18.66 -9.17
CA GLY A 139 14.80 -18.30 -10.57
C GLY A 139 16.07 -18.97 -11.12
N ASP A 140 15.94 -19.74 -12.19
CA ASP A 140 17.04 -20.36 -12.93
C ASP A 140 17.17 -19.73 -14.32
N PHE A 141 18.33 -19.10 -14.55
CA PHE A 141 18.71 -18.58 -15.85
C PHE A 141 20.05 -19.18 -16.31
N MET A 142 19.99 -20.08 -17.29
CA MET A 142 21.16 -20.76 -17.86
C MET A 142 22.07 -21.41 -16.81
N GLY A 143 21.49 -22.03 -15.77
CA GLY A 143 22.19 -22.72 -14.70
C GLY A 143 22.65 -21.81 -13.56
N TYR A 144 22.45 -20.49 -13.66
CA TYR A 144 22.56 -19.59 -12.52
C TYR A 144 21.23 -19.57 -11.79
N LYS A 145 21.26 -19.95 -10.51
CA LYS A 145 20.10 -20.00 -9.63
C LYS A 145 20.14 -18.86 -8.64
N LYS A 146 19.02 -18.18 -8.48
CA LYS A 146 18.79 -17.26 -7.37
C LYS A 146 17.60 -17.75 -6.58
N VAL A 147 17.77 -17.81 -5.26
CA VAL A 147 16.73 -18.20 -4.31
C VAL A 147 16.36 -16.98 -3.48
N ILE A 148 15.07 -16.78 -3.28
CA ILE A 148 14.51 -15.71 -2.46
C ILE A 148 13.46 -16.36 -1.55
N ASN A 149 13.53 -16.10 -0.25
CA ASN A 149 12.49 -16.55 0.66
C ASN A 149 11.49 -15.43 0.85
N GLY A 150 10.22 -15.77 0.96
CA GLY A 150 9.17 -14.81 1.25
C GLY A 150 8.20 -15.34 2.29
N SER A 151 7.53 -14.41 2.94
CA SER A 151 6.39 -14.69 3.81
C SER A 151 5.35 -13.60 3.74
N PHE A 152 4.10 -13.98 4.03
CA PHE A 152 2.99 -13.05 4.17
C PHE A 152 1.95 -13.61 5.12
N LEU A 153 1.09 -12.71 5.61
CA LEU A 153 -0.01 -13.02 6.51
C LEU A 153 -1.34 -12.89 5.79
N ILE A 154 -2.26 -13.79 6.12
CA ILE A 154 -3.66 -13.73 5.71
C ILE A 154 -4.48 -13.54 6.98
N ASP A 155 -5.13 -12.39 7.07
CA ASP A 155 -5.92 -12.02 8.24
C ASP A 155 -7.41 -12.17 7.99
N ASN A 156 -8.10 -12.61 9.04
CA ASN A 156 -9.54 -12.64 9.06
C ASN A 156 -10.09 -11.27 9.45
N HIS A 157 -10.74 -10.63 8.50
CA HIS A 157 -11.41 -9.34 8.64
C HIS A 157 -12.93 -9.49 8.81
N SER A 158 -13.40 -10.71 9.14
CA SER A 158 -14.81 -10.99 9.39
C SER A 158 -15.39 -10.12 10.49
N LEU A 159 -16.52 -9.48 10.21
CA LEU A 159 -17.23 -8.66 11.17
C LEU A 159 -18.09 -9.58 12.07
N ALA A 160 -17.70 -9.71 13.34
CA ALA A 160 -18.52 -10.42 14.32
C ALA A 160 -19.63 -9.51 14.85
N ASN A 161 -20.89 -9.88 14.60
CA ASN A 161 -22.06 -9.32 15.29
C ASN A 161 -22.02 -9.69 16.78
N ASN A 162 -21.22 -8.98 17.59
CA ASN A 162 -21.52 -8.85 19.00
C ASN A 162 -22.70 -7.88 19.09
N GLY A 163 -23.90 -8.45 19.26
CA GLY A 163 -25.18 -7.85 18.95
C GLY A 163 -25.64 -6.63 19.74
N ASN A 164 -24.79 -5.60 19.92
CA ASN A 164 -25.23 -4.29 20.44
C ASN A 164 -24.59 -3.07 19.76
N ASP A 165 -23.61 -3.23 18.86
CA ASP A 165 -23.07 -2.11 18.06
C ASP A 165 -23.29 -2.36 16.57
N ILE A 166 -24.54 -2.21 16.15
CA ILE A 166 -24.95 -2.33 14.75
C ILE A 166 -24.45 -1.08 14.00
N GLY A 167 -23.47 -1.27 13.10
CA GLY A 167 -23.21 -0.36 11.97
C GLY A 167 -21.90 0.41 11.97
N LYS A 168 -20.79 -0.10 12.54
CA LYS A 168 -19.55 0.70 12.65
C LYS A 168 -18.21 0.08 12.31
N ASP A 169 -18.09 -1.07 11.66
CA ASP A 169 -16.75 -1.61 11.40
C ASP A 169 -16.39 -1.66 9.92
N ILE A 170 -16.22 -0.48 9.33
CA ILE A 170 -15.13 -0.26 8.39
C ILE A 170 -13.82 -0.45 9.19
N ILE A 171 -12.89 -1.26 8.70
CA ILE A 171 -11.52 -1.35 9.25
C ILE A 171 -10.81 -0.03 8.96
N PHE A 172 -10.93 0.87 9.92
CA PHE A 172 -10.20 2.12 9.93
C PHE A 172 -8.76 1.84 10.37
N PRO A 173 -7.72 2.43 9.74
CA PRO A 173 -6.34 2.13 10.08
C PRO A 173 -6.05 2.27 11.58
N ASN A 174 -5.28 1.35 12.14
CA ASN A 174 -4.82 1.46 13.52
C ASN A 174 -3.89 2.67 13.70
N PRO A 175 -3.86 3.29 14.90
CA PRO A 175 -2.98 4.41 15.15
C PRO A 175 -1.51 4.00 14.99
N PRO A 176 -0.71 4.72 14.18
CA PRO A 176 0.70 4.39 14.02
C PRO A 176 1.46 4.53 15.35
N SER A 177 2.42 3.65 15.59
CA SER A 177 3.16 3.55 16.86
C SER A 177 3.95 4.80 17.26
N ASN A 178 4.20 5.71 16.31
CA ASN A 178 4.93 6.96 16.51
C ASN A 178 4.04 8.15 16.91
N PHE A 179 2.75 7.94 17.17
CA PHE A 179 1.82 9.00 17.60
C PHE A 179 1.81 9.14 19.13
N ASN A 180 1.97 10.36 19.62
CA ASN A 180 1.96 10.66 21.05
C ASN A 180 0.56 11.07 21.50
N SER A 181 0.12 10.60 22.67
CA SER A 181 -1.19 10.97 23.19
C SER A 181 -1.28 12.45 23.53
N CYS A 182 -2.43 13.04 23.24
CA CYS A 182 -2.79 14.40 23.62
C CYS A 182 -4.27 14.44 24.02
N THR A 183 -4.58 15.18 25.08
CA THR A 183 -5.92 15.16 25.69
C THR A 183 -6.92 16.06 24.99
N ARG A 184 -6.47 17.16 24.38
CA ARG A 184 -7.31 18.14 23.66
C ARG A 184 -6.55 18.75 22.50
N LEU A 185 -7.18 18.80 21.34
CA LEU A 185 -6.58 19.24 20.08
C LEU A 185 -5.94 20.64 20.15
N GLU A 186 -6.60 21.59 20.83
CA GLU A 186 -6.13 22.96 21.04
C GLU A 186 -4.79 23.05 21.80
N LEU A 187 -4.48 22.05 22.65
CA LEU A 187 -3.25 21.99 23.45
C LEU A 187 -2.10 21.28 22.70
N CYS A 188 -2.35 20.83 21.47
CA CYS A 188 -1.38 20.05 20.69
C CYS A 188 -0.73 20.86 19.56
N ASN A 189 -0.92 22.18 19.53
CA ASN A 189 -0.36 23.03 18.48
C ASN A 189 1.18 22.93 18.42
N ASN A 190 1.72 22.86 17.21
CA ASN A 190 3.14 22.69 16.90
C ASN A 190 3.80 21.46 17.55
N LYS A 191 3.02 20.46 17.98
CA LYS A 191 3.56 19.17 18.42
C LYS A 191 3.76 18.23 17.22
N GLY A 192 4.48 17.14 17.46
CA GLY A 192 4.78 16.11 16.46
C GLY A 192 3.54 15.33 16.00
N ASN A 193 3.63 14.00 15.90
CA ASN A 193 2.47 13.16 15.58
C ASN A 193 1.61 12.99 16.84
N ILE A 194 0.30 13.22 16.72
CA ILE A 194 -0.62 13.35 17.85
C ILE A 194 -1.78 12.38 17.75
N LEU A 195 -1.99 11.60 18.80
CA LEU A 195 -3.15 10.73 19.02
C LEU A 195 -4.10 11.38 20.03
N ILE A 196 -5.37 11.55 19.66
CA ILE A 196 -6.45 11.96 20.55
C ILE A 196 -7.41 10.79 20.70
N SER A 197 -7.69 10.40 21.94
CA SER A 197 -8.71 9.39 22.23
C SER A 197 -10.08 10.06 22.40
N GLY A 198 -11.09 9.59 21.66
CA GLY A 198 -12.45 10.15 21.69
C GLY A 198 -12.68 11.31 20.72
N THR A 199 -13.87 11.91 20.81
CA THR A 199 -14.28 13.01 19.93
C THR A 199 -13.63 14.33 20.35
N SER A 200 -13.01 15.02 19.39
CA SER A 200 -12.45 16.35 19.60
C SER A 200 -13.42 17.42 19.10
N VAL A 201 -13.81 18.34 19.98
CA VAL A 201 -14.64 19.49 19.65
C VAL A 201 -13.78 20.75 19.67
N VAL A 202 -13.80 21.50 18.57
CA VAL A 202 -13.19 22.82 18.43
C VAL A 202 -14.33 23.83 18.38
N ASP A 203 -14.62 24.42 19.53
CA ASP A 203 -15.74 25.34 19.74
C ASP A 203 -15.31 26.81 19.70
N LYS A 204 -14.05 27.11 19.38
CA LYS A 204 -13.53 28.47 19.21
C LYS A 204 -12.68 28.54 17.96
N LYS A 205 -12.63 29.72 17.34
CA LYS A 205 -11.69 30.01 16.25
C LYS A 205 -10.28 29.59 16.68
N THR A 206 -9.73 28.60 15.97
CA THR A 206 -8.45 28.00 16.28
C THR A 206 -7.68 27.75 15.00
N ASP A 207 -6.44 28.24 14.96
CA ASP A 207 -5.47 27.93 13.92
C ASP A 207 -4.47 26.93 14.50
N LEU A 208 -4.54 25.69 14.03
CA LEU A 208 -3.77 24.59 14.56
C LEU A 208 -2.84 24.04 13.49
N THR A 209 -1.59 23.78 13.87
CA THR A 209 -0.59 23.20 12.99
C THR A 209 0.08 22.01 13.67
N ILE A 210 -0.02 20.81 13.09
CA ILE A 210 0.48 19.53 13.64
C ILE A 210 1.21 18.76 12.54
N LYS A 211 2.15 17.87 12.89
CA LYS A 211 2.82 17.02 11.88
C LYS A 211 1.92 15.92 11.33
N GLY A 212 1.33 15.10 12.20
CA GLY A 212 0.36 14.05 11.88
C GLY A 212 -0.70 13.97 12.97
N LEU A 213 -1.94 13.64 12.61
CA LEU A 213 -3.06 13.65 13.55
C LEU A 213 -3.89 12.38 13.44
N TYR A 214 -4.07 11.69 14.56
CA TYR A 214 -4.97 10.56 14.69
C TYR A 214 -6.00 10.88 15.77
N ILE A 215 -7.28 10.84 15.42
CA ILE A 215 -8.39 10.99 16.34
C ILE A 215 -9.13 9.66 16.38
N ASN A 216 -9.05 8.96 17.50
CA ASN A 216 -9.82 7.75 17.75
C ASN A 216 -11.24 8.11 18.22
N GLY A 217 -11.99 8.79 17.35
CA GLY A 217 -13.30 9.38 17.62
C GLY A 217 -13.66 10.42 16.55
N GLY A 218 -14.67 11.24 16.80
CA GLY A 218 -15.10 12.29 15.86
C GLY A 218 -14.26 13.57 15.91
N LEU A 219 -14.41 14.42 14.91
CA LEU A 219 -13.89 15.79 14.91
C LEU A 219 -15.04 16.76 14.63
N GLU A 220 -15.27 17.72 15.51
CA GLU A 220 -16.33 18.71 15.34
C GLU A 220 -15.74 20.12 15.36
N LEU A 221 -15.71 20.76 14.20
CA LEU A 221 -15.34 22.17 14.05
C LEU A 221 -16.62 23.01 14.08
N THR A 222 -17.20 23.22 15.26
CA THR A 222 -18.56 23.77 15.37
C THR A 222 -18.65 25.28 15.19
N ASN A 223 -17.53 26.01 15.37
CA ASN A 223 -17.50 27.47 15.21
C ASN A 223 -16.70 27.93 13.99
N ASN A 224 -17.22 29.01 13.39
CA ASN A 224 -16.82 29.47 12.07
C ASN A 224 -15.40 30.05 12.08
N ASP A 225 -14.60 29.72 11.07
CA ASP A 225 -13.21 30.17 10.84
C ASP A 225 -12.13 29.41 11.64
N SER A 226 -12.23 28.08 11.81
CA SER A 226 -11.13 27.28 12.38
C SER A 226 -10.32 26.58 11.30
N ASP A 227 -8.99 26.67 11.37
CA ASP A 227 -8.07 26.10 10.39
C ASP A 227 -7.17 25.04 11.04
N ILE A 228 -7.22 23.80 10.54
CA ILE A 228 -6.33 22.72 10.95
C ILE A 228 -5.37 22.40 9.82
N VAL A 229 -4.07 22.48 10.08
CA VAL A 229 -3.01 22.20 9.13
C VAL A 229 -2.16 21.01 9.59
N ILE A 230 -2.13 19.96 8.78
CA ILE A 230 -1.26 18.79 8.94
C ILE A 230 -0.05 18.97 8.02
N GLN A 231 1.12 19.31 8.59
CA GLN A 231 2.31 19.71 7.85
C GLN A 231 3.05 18.56 7.16
N SER A 232 3.21 17.45 7.87
CA SER A 232 4.10 16.36 7.46
C SER A 232 3.66 15.05 8.11
N GLY A 233 2.78 14.32 7.44
CA GLY A 233 2.16 13.11 7.96
C GLY A 233 0.69 12.99 7.58
N ASN A 234 0.10 11.88 8.00
CA ASN A 234 -1.25 11.52 7.62
C ASN A 234 -2.27 12.04 8.64
N LEU A 235 -3.50 12.23 8.17
CA LEU A 235 -4.67 12.56 8.99
C LEU A 235 -5.57 11.35 9.11
N TYR A 236 -5.88 10.94 10.33
CA TYR A 236 -6.77 9.84 10.61
C TYR A 236 -7.89 10.32 11.54
N ILE A 237 -9.16 10.20 11.12
CA ILE A 237 -10.30 10.46 11.99
C ILE A 237 -11.24 9.25 11.99
N ASN A 238 -11.15 8.43 13.04
CA ASN A 238 -11.93 7.21 13.24
C ASN A 238 -13.33 7.52 13.80
N GLY A 239 -14.03 8.46 13.18
CA GLY A 239 -15.33 8.93 13.61
C GLY A 239 -15.88 9.99 12.67
N LYS A 240 -17.03 10.54 13.02
CA LYS A 240 -17.68 11.56 12.20
C LYS A 240 -16.91 12.87 12.24
N VAL A 241 -16.61 13.41 11.06
CA VAL A 241 -16.08 14.76 10.88
C VAL A 241 -17.22 15.72 10.60
N THR A 242 -17.36 16.74 11.42
CA THR A 242 -18.29 17.86 11.21
C THR A 242 -17.49 19.13 10.97
N ILE A 243 -17.55 19.69 9.77
CA ILE A 243 -16.87 20.95 9.43
C ILE A 243 -17.87 22.10 9.45
N GLY A 244 -17.65 23.05 10.35
CA GLY A 244 -18.43 24.28 10.46
C GLY A 244 -18.16 25.26 9.33
N ASN A 245 -18.85 26.40 9.34
CA ASN A 245 -18.80 27.32 8.21
C ASN A 245 -17.47 28.09 8.17
N LYS A 246 -16.85 28.16 6.99
CA LYS A 246 -15.50 28.74 6.77
C LYS A 246 -14.37 28.06 7.56
N SER A 247 -14.60 26.86 8.09
CA SER A 247 -13.53 26.09 8.72
C SER A 247 -12.81 25.25 7.66
N SER A 248 -11.50 25.07 7.81
CA SER A 248 -10.69 24.32 6.87
C SER A 248 -9.83 23.24 7.53
N ILE A 249 -9.62 22.15 6.78
CA ILE A 249 -8.62 21.11 7.09
C ILE A 249 -7.68 21.03 5.90
N LEU A 250 -6.39 21.23 6.13
CA LEU A 250 -5.34 21.15 5.11
C LEU A 250 -4.33 20.06 5.49
N VAL A 251 -4.21 19.01 4.69
CA VAL A 251 -3.13 18.03 4.76
C VAL A 251 -2.09 18.38 3.69
N GLN A 252 -0.96 18.93 4.11
CA GLN A 252 0.05 19.51 3.21
C GLN A 252 0.92 18.45 2.54
N ASN A 253 1.28 17.39 3.26
CA ASN A 253 2.13 16.29 2.77
C ASN A 253 1.71 15.00 3.48
N GLY A 254 0.81 14.24 2.87
CA GLY A 254 0.33 12.97 3.40
C GLY A 254 -1.11 12.68 3.01
N ASP A 255 -1.57 11.52 3.44
CA ASP A 255 -2.88 10.99 3.11
C ASP A 255 -3.90 11.28 4.21
N ALA A 256 -5.18 11.25 3.85
CA ALA A 256 -6.26 11.51 4.78
C ALA A 256 -7.26 10.35 4.83
N TYR A 257 -7.64 9.94 6.02
CA TYR A 257 -8.53 8.82 6.29
C TYR A 257 -9.73 9.32 7.08
N PHE A 258 -10.91 9.19 6.49
CA PHE A 258 -12.16 9.68 7.05
C PHE A 258 -13.19 8.56 7.12
N ARG A 259 -13.81 8.41 8.31
CA ARG A 259 -14.96 7.54 8.45
C ARG A 259 -16.19 8.19 7.83
N ASP A 260 -16.73 9.24 8.45
CA ASP A 260 -17.84 10.00 7.87
C ASP A 260 -17.49 11.48 7.79
N ILE A 261 -18.02 12.18 6.79
CA ILE A 261 -17.82 13.62 6.64
C ILE A 261 -19.18 14.32 6.53
N THR A 262 -19.34 15.39 7.27
CA THR A 262 -20.50 16.28 7.21
C THR A 262 -19.98 17.70 7.21
N GLY A 263 -20.27 18.46 6.17
CA GLY A 263 -19.84 19.85 6.09
C GLY A 263 -21.00 20.83 6.19
N ALA A 264 -20.69 22.03 6.67
CA ALA A 264 -21.54 23.22 6.57
C ALA A 264 -21.15 24.05 5.32
N VAL A 265 -21.81 25.19 5.14
CA VAL A 265 -21.55 26.15 4.06
C VAL A 265 -20.11 26.66 4.16
N ASN A 266 -19.36 26.71 3.04
CA ASN A 266 -17.94 27.15 3.00
C ASN A 266 -16.94 26.30 3.81
N GLY A 267 -17.27 25.08 4.20
CA GLY A 267 -16.26 24.18 4.76
C GLY A 267 -15.30 23.69 3.67
N GLU A 268 -14.01 23.60 3.97
CA GLU A 268 -13.01 23.13 3.01
C GLU A 268 -12.12 22.03 3.60
N ILE A 269 -11.90 20.96 2.85
CA ILE A 269 -10.86 19.96 3.12
C ILE A 269 -9.93 19.95 1.91
N THR A 270 -8.64 20.14 2.14
CA THR A 270 -7.61 20.02 1.10
C THR A 270 -6.61 18.95 1.50
N VAL A 271 -6.38 17.97 0.63
CA VAL A 271 -5.45 16.85 0.84
C VAL A 271 -4.45 16.82 -0.30
N ASN A 272 -3.19 17.10 0.02
CA ASN A 272 -2.07 16.96 -0.92
C ASN A 272 -1.48 15.54 -0.83
N GLY A 273 -2.30 14.57 -1.21
CA GLY A 273 -2.04 13.13 -1.13
C GLY A 273 -3.29 12.37 -1.56
N ASP A 274 -3.43 11.14 -1.11
CA ASP A 274 -4.62 10.32 -1.33
C ASP A 274 -5.64 10.53 -0.19
N ALA A 275 -6.92 10.33 -0.48
CA ALA A 275 -7.98 10.44 0.51
C ALA A 275 -8.85 9.18 0.52
N TYR A 276 -8.98 8.56 1.69
CA TYR A 276 -9.75 7.37 1.93
C TYR A 276 -11.01 7.76 2.71
N ILE A 277 -12.16 7.63 2.06
CA ILE A 277 -13.46 7.98 2.61
C ILE A 277 -14.27 6.69 2.71
N PHE A 278 -14.40 6.21 3.94
CA PHE A 278 -14.94 4.89 4.19
C PHE A 278 -16.47 4.85 4.39
N GLY A 279 -17.05 5.96 4.81
CA GLY A 279 -18.48 6.13 5.07
C GLY A 279 -19.09 7.23 4.21
N ASP A 280 -20.11 7.88 4.75
CA ASP A 280 -20.89 8.84 3.97
C ASP A 280 -20.31 10.25 4.02
N VAL A 281 -20.46 10.96 2.92
CA VAL A 281 -20.24 12.39 2.88
C VAL A 281 -21.57 13.09 2.64
N THR A 282 -22.07 13.72 3.70
CA THR A 282 -23.39 14.35 3.70
C THR A 282 -23.30 15.86 3.51
N ASN A 283 -24.42 16.44 3.07
CA ASN A 283 -24.63 17.89 2.86
C ASN A 283 -24.07 18.50 1.54
N PHE A 284 -23.97 17.70 0.47
CA PHE A 284 -23.65 18.17 -0.90
C PHE A 284 -24.84 18.75 -1.71
N LYS A 285 -26.07 18.71 -1.17
CA LYS A 285 -27.28 19.02 -1.95
C LYS A 285 -28.13 20.09 -1.28
N THR A 286 -27.70 21.33 -1.43
CA THR A 286 -28.58 22.51 -1.26
C THR A 286 -28.62 23.30 -2.57
N ASN A 287 -29.82 23.76 -2.96
CA ASN A 287 -30.03 24.54 -4.18
C ASN A 287 -29.52 25.99 -4.07
N LYS A 288 -28.94 26.39 -2.93
CA LYS A 288 -28.44 27.74 -2.65
C LYS A 288 -27.27 27.68 -1.66
N GLY A 289 -26.16 28.36 -1.99
CA GLY A 289 -24.98 28.55 -1.12
C GLY A 289 -23.74 27.74 -1.53
N ASN A 290 -22.57 28.18 -1.04
CA ASN A 290 -21.33 27.40 -1.06
C ASN A 290 -21.47 26.19 -0.14
N GLN A 291 -20.84 25.07 -0.47
CA GLN A 291 -20.99 23.82 0.27
C GLN A 291 -19.64 23.37 0.82
N LEU A 292 -19.60 22.15 1.36
CA LEU A 292 -18.35 21.45 1.60
C LEU A 292 -17.62 21.24 0.27
N LEU A 293 -16.36 21.67 0.23
CA LEU A 293 -15.44 21.41 -0.86
C LEU A 293 -14.31 20.51 -0.36
N ILE A 294 -14.12 19.37 -0.99
CA ILE A 294 -12.99 18.47 -0.72
C ILE A 294 -12.08 18.50 -1.95
N LYS A 295 -10.85 18.99 -1.81
CA LYS A 295 -9.82 18.99 -2.86
C LYS A 295 -8.78 17.94 -2.52
N VAL A 296 -8.50 17.05 -3.45
CA VAL A 296 -7.52 15.98 -3.29
C VAL A 296 -6.61 16.00 -4.52
N THR A 297 -5.29 16.08 -4.32
CA THR A 297 -4.35 16.06 -5.45
C THR A 297 -4.15 14.64 -5.99
N GLY A 298 -4.18 13.63 -5.12
CA GLY A 298 -4.07 12.23 -5.46
C GLY A 298 -5.42 11.57 -5.80
N THR A 299 -5.51 10.29 -5.47
CA THR A 299 -6.69 9.45 -5.69
C THR A 299 -7.64 9.56 -4.51
N VAL A 300 -8.92 9.77 -4.80
CA VAL A 300 -9.97 9.56 -3.80
C VAL A 300 -10.44 8.13 -3.88
N TYR A 301 -10.31 7.45 -2.75
CA TYR A 301 -10.73 6.09 -2.51
C TYR A 301 -12.04 6.12 -1.73
N VAL A 302 -13.12 5.63 -2.33
CA VAL A 302 -14.46 5.63 -1.74
C VAL A 302 -14.93 4.19 -1.52
N ALA A 303 -15.59 3.92 -0.41
CA ALA A 303 -16.27 2.66 -0.18
C ALA A 303 -17.32 2.35 -1.28
N ASP A 304 -17.37 1.10 -1.75
CA ASP A 304 -18.21 0.65 -2.87
C ASP A 304 -19.72 0.86 -2.70
N ASN A 305 -20.18 1.10 -1.47
CA ASN A 305 -21.59 1.30 -1.09
C ASN A 305 -21.91 2.73 -0.69
N SER A 306 -20.93 3.65 -0.74
CA SER A 306 -21.13 4.99 -0.22
C SER A 306 -22.34 5.60 -0.92
N ASP A 307 -23.20 6.29 -0.18
CA ASP A 307 -24.35 7.02 -0.76
C ASP A 307 -23.89 8.19 -1.66
N LEU A 308 -22.58 8.37 -1.81
CA LEU A 308 -21.99 9.18 -2.87
C LEU A 308 -22.53 8.72 -4.23
N PRO A 309 -23.37 9.54 -4.90
CA PRO A 309 -24.00 9.12 -6.15
C PRO A 309 -22.92 8.73 -7.15
N GLY A 310 -23.09 7.62 -7.88
CA GLY A 310 -22.10 7.09 -8.84
C GLY A 310 -21.64 8.06 -9.95
N ASN A 311 -22.18 9.28 -9.97
CA ASN A 311 -21.74 10.40 -10.79
C ASN A 311 -20.87 11.44 -10.05
N TYR A 312 -20.36 11.19 -8.83
CA TYR A 312 -19.55 12.15 -8.07
C TYR A 312 -18.35 12.74 -8.84
N PRO A 313 -17.70 12.09 -9.83
CA PRO A 313 -16.65 12.74 -10.62
C PRO A 313 -17.14 14.01 -11.34
N SER A 314 -18.45 14.09 -11.61
CA SER A 314 -19.11 15.25 -12.24
C SER A 314 -19.53 16.35 -11.25
N TYR A 315 -19.38 16.15 -9.94
CA TYR A 315 -19.80 17.10 -8.90
C TYR A 315 -18.70 18.07 -8.46
N CYS A 316 -17.46 17.89 -8.91
CA CYS A 316 -16.42 18.88 -8.67
C CYS A 316 -16.76 20.20 -9.36
N ASN A 317 -17.03 21.25 -8.58
CA ASN A 317 -17.13 22.60 -9.10
C ASN A 317 -16.38 23.56 -8.17
N ALA A 318 -15.10 23.75 -8.45
CA ALA A 318 -14.22 24.63 -7.68
C ALA A 318 -14.72 26.07 -7.64
N THR A 319 -15.32 26.58 -8.73
CA THR A 319 -15.85 27.96 -8.77
C THR A 319 -17.08 28.17 -7.89
N LYS A 320 -17.83 27.10 -7.58
CA LYS A 320 -18.98 27.11 -6.67
C LYS A 320 -18.63 26.54 -5.28
N SER A 321 -17.35 26.28 -5.01
CA SER A 321 -16.86 25.66 -3.77
C SER A 321 -17.71 24.49 -3.31
N ARG A 322 -17.85 23.47 -4.17
CA ARG A 322 -18.69 22.30 -3.90
C ARG A 322 -18.13 21.03 -4.50
N GLY A 323 -18.41 19.93 -3.80
CA GLY A 323 -18.13 18.56 -4.25
C GLY A 323 -16.78 18.05 -3.81
N ILE A 324 -16.45 16.86 -4.30
CA ILE A 324 -15.12 16.26 -4.18
C ILE A 324 -14.41 16.49 -5.50
N CYS A 325 -13.19 17.01 -5.46
CA CYS A 325 -12.36 17.34 -6.59
C CYS A 325 -11.05 16.56 -6.46
N ALA A 326 -10.87 15.53 -7.28
CA ALA A 326 -9.70 14.66 -7.27
C ALA A 326 -9.15 14.45 -8.69
N SER A 327 -7.87 14.05 -8.79
CA SER A 327 -7.25 13.71 -10.08
C SER A 327 -7.67 12.33 -10.57
N ALA A 328 -7.89 11.40 -9.64
CA ALA A 328 -8.39 10.07 -9.89
C ALA A 328 -9.38 9.64 -8.81
N TYR A 329 -10.20 8.66 -9.15
CA TYR A 329 -11.12 8.04 -8.23
C TYR A 329 -11.02 6.54 -8.32
N SER A 330 -11.03 5.90 -7.16
CA SER A 330 -11.03 4.46 -7.04
C SER A 330 -12.02 4.03 -5.99
N TYR A 331 -12.42 2.78 -6.12
CA TYR A 331 -13.34 2.10 -5.24
C TYR A 331 -12.50 1.26 -4.28
N ILE A 332 -12.66 1.50 -2.98
CA ILE A 332 -12.11 0.60 -1.98
C ILE A 332 -13.07 -0.57 -1.94
N SER A 333 -12.60 -1.70 -2.47
CA SER A 333 -13.15 -3.04 -2.24
C SER A 333 -13.03 -3.39 -0.75
N GLN A 334 -13.78 -2.69 0.09
CA GLN A 334 -14.01 -2.99 1.49
C GLN A 334 -15.51 -3.01 1.64
N SER A 335 -16.09 -4.20 1.82
CA SER A 335 -17.52 -4.47 1.64
C SER A 335 -18.44 -3.52 2.42
N PRO A 336 -19.27 -2.76 1.69
CA PRO A 336 -20.16 -1.84 2.34
C PRO A 336 -21.29 -2.45 3.16
N LEU A 337 -21.33 -2.42 4.49
CA LEU A 337 -22.64 -2.57 5.13
C LEU A 337 -23.39 -1.23 5.00
N ALA A 338 -23.99 -1.01 3.83
CA ALA A 338 -25.07 -0.02 3.71
C ALA A 338 -26.18 -0.53 4.61
N ASN A 339 -26.79 0.37 5.39
CA ASN A 339 -27.92 0.13 6.28
C ASN A 339 -28.60 -1.23 6.05
N ILE A 340 -28.16 -2.26 6.79
CA ILE A 340 -28.87 -3.52 6.83
C ILE A 340 -30.22 -3.20 7.46
N SER A 341 -31.22 -2.96 6.62
CA SER A 341 -32.61 -3.15 6.97
C SER A 341 -32.68 -4.50 7.69
N LYS A 342 -33.29 -4.57 8.88
CA LYS A 342 -33.47 -5.81 9.68
C LYS A 342 -33.72 -7.01 8.75
N GLY A 343 -32.68 -7.77 8.39
CA GLY A 343 -32.82 -8.80 7.34
C GLY A 343 -31.58 -9.20 6.54
N GLU A 344 -30.50 -8.41 6.40
CA GLU A 344 -29.33 -8.82 5.60
C GLU A 344 -28.18 -9.45 6.41
N GLU A 345 -27.47 -10.36 5.76
CA GLU A 345 -26.50 -11.28 6.37
C GLU A 345 -25.12 -10.66 6.66
N PRO A 346 -24.41 -11.10 7.72
CA PRO A 346 -23.08 -10.62 8.05
C PRO A 346 -22.04 -10.94 6.96
N PHE A 347 -21.10 -10.02 6.74
CA PHE A 347 -19.99 -10.19 5.80
C PHE A 347 -18.81 -10.92 6.45
N LEU A 348 -18.37 -12.00 5.80
CA LEU A 348 -17.13 -12.71 6.11
C LEU A 348 -16.10 -12.36 5.04
N GLY A 349 -14.94 -11.87 5.45
CA GLY A 349 -13.87 -11.46 4.55
C GLY A 349 -12.50 -11.79 5.12
N TRP A 350 -11.63 -12.33 4.29
CA TRP A 350 -10.22 -12.60 4.57
C TRP A 350 -9.39 -11.89 3.50
N ALA A 351 -8.31 -11.21 3.92
CA ALA A 351 -7.45 -10.50 2.99
C ALA A 351 -5.98 -10.82 3.26
N LEU A 352 -5.14 -10.60 2.25
CA LEU A 352 -3.70 -10.52 2.47
C LEU A 352 -3.41 -9.20 3.18
N ASP A 353 -2.66 -9.27 4.26
CA ASP A 353 -2.11 -8.07 4.87
C ASP A 353 -0.89 -7.63 4.05
N GLU A 354 -1.07 -6.66 3.14
CA GLU A 354 -0.01 -6.18 2.25
C GLU A 354 1.18 -5.60 3.02
N ASP A 355 0.95 -5.05 4.22
CA ASP A 355 2.00 -4.52 5.10
C ASP A 355 2.85 -5.62 5.75
N SER A 356 2.35 -6.88 5.75
CA SER A 356 3.05 -8.05 6.30
C SER A 356 3.92 -8.79 5.27
N PHE A 357 3.98 -8.31 4.03
CA PHE A 357 4.70 -8.99 2.96
C PHE A 357 6.21 -8.81 3.12
N GLU A 358 6.90 -9.84 3.60
CA GLU A 358 8.34 -9.83 3.84
C GLU A 358 9.09 -10.65 2.79
N ILE A 359 10.16 -10.07 2.23
CA ILE A 359 11.06 -10.74 1.29
C ILE A 359 12.49 -10.74 1.85
N GLU A 360 13.09 -11.92 1.99
CA GLU A 360 14.48 -12.10 2.39
C GLU A 360 15.32 -12.63 1.20
N TYR A 361 16.31 -11.83 0.79
CA TYR A 361 17.27 -12.22 -0.25
C TYR A 361 18.41 -13.05 0.36
N LYS A 362 18.47 -14.35 0.05
CA LYS A 362 19.59 -15.23 0.44
C LYS A 362 20.66 -15.36 -0.63
#